data_AF-A0A527WQC5-F1
#
_entry.id   AF-A0A527WQC5-F1
#
_cell.length_a   1.000
_cell.length_b   1.000
_cell.length_c   1.000
_cell.angle_alpha   90.00
_cell.angle_beta   90.00
_cell.angle_gamma   90.00
#
_symmetry.space_group_name_H-M   'P 1'
#
loop_
_entity.id
_entity.type
_entity.pdbx_description
1 polymer ?
#
loop_
_entity_poly.entity_id
_entity_poly.type
_entity_poly.pdbx_seq_one_letter_code
_entity_poly.pdbx_strand_id
1 'polypeptide(L)'
;MSRMKSIVAGIGLAALLTTTAAYAGDPASCKAVRLSDVGWTDIQATTGLASVLLTALGYEPQTIQLSVPVTYASLKNKDLDVFLGNWMPSMTNDIKDYTADGSVETIS
;
A
#
# COMPACT_ATOMS: atom_id res chain seq x y z
N MET A 1 -28.82 38.80 -25.02
CA MET A 1 -27.41 38.34 -25.12
C MET A 1 -26.64 38.46 -23.79
N SER A 2 -26.69 39.60 -23.09
CA SER A 2 -25.96 39.79 -21.82
C SER A 2 -26.40 38.83 -20.70
N ARG A 3 -27.71 38.64 -20.48
CA ARG A 3 -28.24 37.70 -19.47
C ARG A 3 -27.86 36.24 -19.71
N MET A 4 -27.72 35.81 -20.97
CA MET A 4 -27.30 34.44 -21.32
C MET A 4 -25.83 34.21 -20.96
N LYS A 5 -24.95 35.22 -21.15
CA LYS A 5 -23.55 35.15 -20.73
C LYS A 5 -23.39 35.09 -19.21
N SER A 6 -24.24 35.81 -18.47
CA SER A 6 -24.26 35.75 -16.99
C SER A 6 -24.71 34.40 -16.45
N ILE A 7 -25.67 33.73 -17.11
CA ILE A 7 -26.15 32.40 -16.72
C ILE A 7 -25.08 31.33 -17.00
N VAL A 8 -24.44 31.37 -18.16
CA VAL A 8 -23.36 30.42 -18.51
C VAL A 8 -22.15 30.60 -17.58
N ALA A 9 -21.80 31.84 -17.23
CA ALA A 9 -20.73 32.11 -16.26
C ALA A 9 -21.07 31.60 -14.84
N GLY A 10 -22.35 31.73 -14.42
CA GLY A 10 -22.81 31.22 -13.12
C GLY A 10 -22.78 29.69 -13.02
N ILE A 11 -23.13 28.99 -14.10
CA ILE A 11 -23.07 27.51 -14.17
C ILE A 11 -21.62 27.02 -14.16
N GLY A 12 -20.71 27.70 -14.88
CA GLY A 12 -19.28 27.37 -14.87
C GLY A 12 -18.67 27.52 -13.48
N LEU A 13 -19.01 28.59 -12.76
CA LEU A 13 -18.52 28.82 -11.40
C LEU A 13 -19.07 27.81 -10.38
N ALA A 14 -20.34 27.39 -10.53
CA ALA A 14 -20.94 26.36 -9.68
C ALA A 14 -20.32 24.96 -9.89
N ALA A 15 -19.96 24.61 -11.14
CA ALA A 15 -19.27 23.34 -11.44
C ALA A 15 -17.82 23.30 -10.91
N LEU A 16 -17.14 24.46 -10.86
CA LEU A 16 -15.81 24.61 -10.25
C LEU A 16 -15.85 24.58 -8.71
N LEU A 17 -16.99 24.92 -8.09
CA LEU A 17 -17.17 24.86 -6.64
C LEU A 17 -17.51 23.44 -6.13
N THR A 18 -17.95 22.53 -7.01
CA THR A 18 -18.18 21.12 -6.65
C THR A 18 -16.92 20.25 -6.71
N THR A 19 -15.80 20.76 -7.23
CA THR A 19 -14.53 20.02 -7.31
C THR A 19 -13.67 20.10 -6.04
N THR A 20 -14.15 20.71 -4.95
CA THR A 20 -13.33 20.98 -3.74
C THR A 20 -13.43 19.92 -2.64
N ALA A 21 -13.71 18.66 -2.98
CA ALA A 21 -13.47 17.54 -2.09
C ALA A 21 -12.68 16.48 -2.84
N ALA A 22 -11.42 16.80 -3.17
CA ALA A 22 -10.44 15.74 -3.31
C ALA A 22 -10.38 15.05 -1.93
N TYR A 23 -11.05 13.91 -1.82
CA TYR A 23 -10.94 13.07 -0.62
C TYR A 23 -9.47 12.73 -0.46
N ALA A 24 -8.82 13.31 0.54
CA ALA A 24 -7.42 13.09 0.87
C ALA A 24 -7.14 11.68 1.42
N GLY A 25 -8.04 10.73 1.19
CA GLY A 25 -7.91 9.34 1.59
C GLY A 25 -7.66 8.46 0.38
N ASP A 26 -6.89 7.40 0.59
CA ASP A 26 -6.62 6.41 -0.45
C ASP A 26 -7.93 5.74 -0.94
N PRO A 27 -7.96 5.25 -2.20
CA PRO A 27 -9.07 4.46 -2.70
C PRO A 27 -9.38 3.27 -1.77
N ALA A 28 -10.65 2.87 -1.67
CA ALA A 28 -11.06 1.75 -0.82
C ALA A 28 -10.29 0.44 -1.14
N SER A 29 -9.86 0.26 -2.39
CA SER A 29 -9.03 -0.88 -2.83
C SER A 29 -7.65 -0.93 -2.18
N CYS A 30 -7.15 0.18 -1.65
CA CYS A 30 -5.85 0.29 -0.99
C CYS A 30 -5.92 0.11 0.53
N LYS A 31 -7.13 -0.07 1.09
CA LYS A 31 -7.29 -0.24 2.54
C LYS A 31 -6.64 -1.52 3.05
N ALA A 32 -6.77 -2.61 2.32
CA ALA A 32 -6.16 -3.87 2.71
C ALA A 32 -4.63 -3.78 2.53
N VAL A 33 -3.88 -4.10 3.59
CA VAL A 33 -2.41 -4.20 3.53
C VAL A 33 -2.01 -5.61 3.92
N ARG A 34 -1.55 -6.41 2.95
CA ARG A 34 -1.22 -7.83 3.13
C ARG A 34 0.25 -7.97 3.51
N LEU A 35 0.46 -8.25 4.78
CA LEU A 35 1.76 -8.45 5.42
C LEU A 35 2.08 -9.94 5.50
N SER A 36 3.32 -10.33 5.24
CA SER A 36 3.79 -11.68 5.57
C SER A 36 4.47 -11.74 6.94
N ASP A 37 4.21 -12.81 7.68
CA ASP A 37 4.96 -13.21 8.86
C ASP A 37 5.66 -14.56 8.61
N VAL A 38 6.88 -14.75 9.11
CA VAL A 38 7.64 -16.01 8.89
C VAL A 38 7.73 -16.91 10.13
N GLY A 39 6.97 -16.58 11.18
CA GLY A 39 6.92 -17.35 12.43
C GLY A 39 8.04 -17.03 13.43
N TRP A 40 8.90 -16.05 13.14
CA TRP A 40 9.94 -15.61 14.06
C TRP A 40 9.42 -14.53 15.00
N THR A 41 9.75 -14.60 16.28
CA THR A 41 9.16 -13.74 17.32
C THR A 41 9.46 -12.25 17.10
N ASP A 42 10.67 -11.92 16.64
CA ASP A 42 11.06 -10.56 16.29
C ASP A 42 10.23 -10.01 15.11
N ILE A 43 9.96 -10.84 14.10
CA ILE A 43 9.15 -10.47 12.93
C ILE A 43 7.67 -10.35 13.28
N GLN A 44 7.14 -11.20 14.17
CA GLN A 44 5.78 -11.06 14.69
C GLN A 44 5.62 -9.75 15.46
N ALA A 45 6.63 -9.36 16.25
CA ALA A 45 6.60 -8.11 17.00
C ALA A 45 6.58 -6.88 16.07
N THR A 46 7.45 -6.83 15.05
CA THR A 46 7.49 -5.71 14.10
C THR A 46 6.24 -5.66 13.22
N THR A 47 5.74 -6.81 12.77
CA THR A 47 4.50 -6.92 11.98
C THR A 47 3.27 -6.52 12.79
N GLY A 48 3.22 -6.93 14.07
CA GLY A 48 2.18 -6.51 15.00
C GLY A 48 2.19 -4.99 15.23
N LEU A 49 3.36 -4.40 15.45
CA LEU A 49 3.50 -2.94 15.60
C LEU A 49 3.04 -2.21 14.33
N ALA A 50 3.50 -2.65 13.16
CA ALA A 50 3.09 -2.08 11.88
C ALA A 50 1.56 -2.19 11.68
N SER A 51 0.97 -3.32 12.04
CA SER A 51 -0.48 -3.53 11.95
C SER A 51 -1.27 -2.56 12.85
N VAL A 52 -0.80 -2.30 14.08
CA VAL A 52 -1.43 -1.31 14.97
C VAL A 52 -1.36 0.09 14.36
N LEU A 53 -0.21 0.49 13.81
CA LEU A 53 -0.04 1.79 13.16
C LEU A 53 -0.93 1.93 11.91
N LEU A 54 -0.95 0.93 11.04
CA LEU A 54 -1.80 0.90 9.85
C LEU A 54 -3.28 1.01 10.21
N THR A 55 -3.71 0.30 11.25
CA THR A 55 -5.10 0.38 11.74
C THR A 55 -5.43 1.80 12.23
N ALA A 56 -4.52 2.43 12.99
CA ALA A 56 -4.70 3.80 13.47
C ALA A 56 -4.78 4.84 12.32
N LEU A 57 -4.13 4.56 11.18
CA LEU A 57 -4.18 5.37 9.96
C LEU A 57 -5.42 5.08 9.09
N GLY A 58 -6.25 4.10 9.45
CA GLY A 58 -7.50 3.76 8.75
C GLY A 58 -7.38 2.66 7.68
N TYR A 59 -6.26 1.93 7.64
CA TYR A 59 -6.07 0.73 6.83
C TYR A 59 -6.56 -0.53 7.57
N GLU A 60 -6.64 -1.63 6.83
CA GLU A 60 -7.09 -2.95 7.27
C GLU A 60 -5.96 -3.97 7.05
N PRO A 61 -4.96 -4.02 7.93
CA PRO A 61 -3.83 -4.93 7.78
C PRO A 61 -4.25 -6.39 7.92
N GLN A 62 -3.70 -7.26 7.08
CA GLN A 62 -3.90 -8.70 7.08
C GLN A 62 -2.54 -9.38 7.17
N THR A 63 -2.32 -10.20 8.18
CA THR A 63 -1.05 -10.93 8.34
C THR A 63 -1.22 -12.38 7.89
N ILE A 64 -0.33 -12.85 7.02
CA ILE A 64 -0.33 -14.21 6.47
C ILE A 64 0.99 -14.88 6.85
N GLN A 65 0.94 -16.00 7.56
CA GLN A 65 2.15 -16.73 7.92
C GLN A 65 2.64 -17.58 6.74
N LEU A 66 3.87 -17.35 6.29
CA LEU A 66 4.49 -17.98 5.11
C LEU A 66 5.96 -18.32 5.39
N SER A 67 6.57 -19.20 4.60
CA SER A 67 8.03 -19.35 4.61
C SER A 67 8.69 -18.24 3.78
N VAL A 68 9.95 -17.91 4.06
CA VAL A 68 10.70 -16.87 3.31
C VAL A 68 10.64 -17.04 1.79
N PRO A 69 10.86 -18.24 1.20
CA PRO A 69 10.76 -18.41 -0.25
C PRO A 69 9.36 -18.13 -0.80
N VAL A 70 8.32 -18.52 -0.05
CA VAL A 70 6.93 -18.28 -0.46
C VAL A 70 6.59 -16.81 -0.34
N THR A 71 7.07 -16.11 0.69
CA THR A 71 6.91 -14.65 0.83
C THR A 71 7.42 -13.91 -0.41
N TYR A 72 8.64 -14.18 -0.87
CA TYR A 72 9.17 -13.49 -2.06
C TYR A 72 8.41 -13.83 -3.35
N ALA A 73 8.02 -15.09 -3.53
CA ALA A 73 7.18 -15.50 -4.65
C ALA A 73 5.81 -14.78 -4.62
N SER A 74 5.20 -14.66 -3.45
CA SER A 74 3.93 -13.97 -3.25
C SER A 74 4.04 -12.45 -3.45
N LEU A 75 5.14 -11.81 -3.06
CA LEU A 75 5.40 -10.40 -3.39
C LEU A 75 5.47 -10.19 -4.91
N LYS A 76 6.23 -11.03 -5.62
CA LYS A 76 6.31 -10.99 -7.09
C LYS A 76 4.95 -11.15 -7.76
N ASN A 77 4.15 -12.07 -7.26
CA ASN A 77 2.81 -12.34 -7.79
C ASN A 77 1.76 -11.31 -7.36
N LYS A 78 2.12 -10.35 -6.49
CA LYS A 78 1.21 -9.37 -5.90
C LYS A 78 0.12 -10.01 -5.04
N ASP A 79 0.41 -11.16 -4.45
CA ASP A 79 -0.42 -11.81 -3.43
C ASP A 79 -0.17 -11.22 -2.03
N LEU A 80 0.98 -10.55 -1.85
CA LEU A 80 1.37 -9.76 -0.68
C LEU A 80 1.77 -8.35 -1.09
N ASP A 81 1.77 -7.44 -0.11
CA ASP A 81 2.19 -6.05 -0.31
C ASP A 81 3.53 -5.76 0.40
N VAL A 82 3.74 -6.29 1.61
CA VAL A 82 4.90 -5.93 2.45
C VAL A 82 5.45 -7.14 3.22
N PHE A 83 6.78 -7.25 3.26
CA PHE A 83 7.51 -8.16 4.14
C PHE A 83 8.50 -7.37 5.00
N LEU A 84 8.36 -7.45 6.33
CA LEU A 84 9.19 -6.72 7.29
C LEU A 84 10.36 -7.52 7.86
N GLY A 85 10.59 -8.73 7.34
CA GLY A 85 11.61 -9.66 7.85
C GLY A 85 12.76 -9.94 6.88
N ASN A 86 13.00 -9.07 5.90
CA ASN A 86 14.15 -9.23 5.01
C ASN A 86 15.45 -9.06 5.80
N TRP A 87 16.21 -10.15 5.93
CA TRP A 87 17.45 -10.17 6.71
C TRP A 87 18.68 -10.31 5.81
N MET A 88 19.38 -9.20 5.61
CA MET A 88 20.65 -9.16 4.88
C MET A 88 21.86 -9.33 5.82
N PRO A 89 22.93 -10.02 5.39
CA PRO A 89 23.17 -10.58 4.05
C PRO A 89 22.61 -12.00 3.84
N SER A 90 22.05 -12.64 4.86
CA SER A 90 21.64 -14.05 4.81
C SER A 90 20.64 -14.36 3.68
N MET A 91 19.73 -13.43 3.37
CA MET A 91 18.71 -13.58 2.33
C MET A 91 19.12 -13.04 0.95
N THR A 92 20.40 -12.72 0.74
CA THR A 92 20.86 -12.13 -0.54
C THR A 92 20.44 -12.97 -1.75
N ASN A 93 20.63 -14.29 -1.68
CA ASN A 93 20.28 -15.19 -2.78
C ASN A 93 18.77 -15.35 -2.95
N ASP A 94 17.99 -15.19 -1.88
CA ASP A 94 16.53 -15.31 -1.93
C ASP A 94 15.88 -14.10 -2.63
N ILE A 95 16.39 -12.89 -2.42
CA ILE A 95 15.80 -11.65 -2.97
C ILE A 95 16.40 -11.21 -4.32
N LYS A 96 17.65 -11.59 -4.63
CA LYS A 96 18.45 -11.05 -5.74
C LYS A 96 17.70 -10.99 -7.08
N ASP A 97 17.10 -12.10 -7.50
CA ASP A 97 16.45 -12.18 -8.81
C ASP A 97 15.16 -11.33 -8.86
N TYR A 98 14.44 -11.22 -7.75
CA TYR A 98 13.23 -10.42 -7.61
C TYR A 98 13.52 -8.91 -7.62
N THR A 99 14.64 -8.49 -7.05
CA THR A 99 15.06 -7.08 -7.16
C THR A 99 15.65 -6.77 -8.53
N ALA A 100 16.38 -7.72 -9.14
CA ALA A 100 16.94 -7.54 -10.48
C ALA A 100 15.86 -7.41 -11.56
N ASP A 101 14.75 -8.15 -11.45
CA ASP A 101 13.60 -8.05 -12.37
C ASP A 101 12.58 -6.95 -11.96
N GLY A 102 12.79 -6.29 -10.82
CA GLY A 102 11.95 -5.22 -10.30
C GLY A 102 10.61 -5.66 -9.73
N SER A 103 10.39 -6.97 -9.55
CA SER A 103 9.16 -7.49 -8.94
C SER A 103 9.10 -7.31 -7.42
N VAL A 104 10.24 -7.13 -6.76
CA VAL A 104 10.33 -6.81 -5.33
C VAL A 104 11.29 -5.64 -5.12
N GLU A 105 10.79 -4.59 -4.48
CA GLU A 105 11.56 -3.41 -4.10
C GLU A 105 11.90 -3.45 -2.60
N THR A 106 13.13 -3.06 -2.26
CA THR A 106 13.51 -2.81 -0.86
C THR A 106 13.34 -1.32 -0.57
N ILE A 107 12.46 -0.98 0.37
CA ILE A 107 12.21 0.38 0.80
C ILE A 107 13.10 0.70 2.01
N SER A 108 13.78 1.84 1.99
CA SER A 108 14.69 2.31 3.05
C SER A 108 14.44 3.76 3.42
#